data_AF-A0A7V3IUJ2-F1
#
_entry.id   AF-A0A7V3IUJ2-F1
#
_cell.length_a   1.000
_cell.length_b   1.000
_cell.length_c   1.000
_cell.angle_alpha   90.00
_cell.angle_beta   90.00
_cell.angle_gamma   90.00
#
_symmetry.space_group_name_H-M   'P 1'
#
loop_
_entity.id
_entity.type
_entity.pdbx_description
1 polymer ?
#
loop_
_entity_poly.entity_id
_entity_poly.type
_entity_poly.pdbx_seq_one_letter_code
_entity_poly.pdbx_strand_id
1 'polypeptide(L)'
;MKTERIILGIDPGTTVMGFGMISVTGNELNLILMDELILNKYDSHSLRLKKIFERTLQLIDEFHPDELAIEAPFFGKNVQSMLKLG
;
A
#
# COMPACT_ATOMS: atom_id res chain seq x y z
N MET A 1 -24.88 -14.72 10.03
CA MET A 1 -24.62 -13.56 9.15
C MET A 1 -23.24 -13.75 8.56
N LYS A 2 -23.01 -13.39 7.30
CA LYS A 2 -21.66 -13.44 6.72
C LYS A 2 -20.87 -12.27 7.31
N THR A 3 -19.67 -12.53 7.81
CA THR A 3 -18.76 -11.50 8.30
C THR A 3 -18.19 -10.74 7.11
N GLU A 4 -18.25 -9.41 7.15
CA GLU A 4 -17.55 -8.53 6.22
C GLU A 4 -16.07 -8.45 6.60
N ARG A 5 -15.18 -8.47 5.62
CA ARG A 5 -13.74 -8.25 5.79
C ARG A 5 -13.26 -7.12 4.90
N ILE A 6 -12.46 -6.22 5.44
CA ILE A 6 -11.84 -5.12 4.71
C ILE A 6 -10.36 -5.45 4.50
N ILE A 7 -9.92 -5.43 3.23
CA ILE A 7 -8.55 -5.76 2.86
C ILE A 7 -7.92 -4.54 2.19
N LEU A 8 -6.78 -4.08 2.72
CA LEU A 8 -5.94 -3.04 2.14
C LEU A 8 -4.81 -3.67 1.33
N GLY A 9 -4.78 -3.42 0.02
CA GLY A 9 -3.70 -3.78 -0.88
C GLY A 9 -2.75 -2.60 -1.12
N ILE A 10 -1.44 -2.87 -1.06
CA ILE A 10 -0.38 -1.90 -1.35
C ILE A 10 0.60 -2.48 -2.38
N ASP A 11 0.84 -1.74 -3.44
CA ASP A 11 1.91 -1.96 -4.42
C ASP A 11 3.01 -0.90 -4.21
N PRO A 12 4.11 -1.25 -3.53
CA PRO A 12 5.17 -0.31 -3.20
C PRO A 12 6.06 0.00 -4.42
N GLY A 13 6.16 1.28 -4.77
CA GLY A 13 7.09 1.77 -5.79
C GLY A 13 7.88 3.00 -5.35
N THR A 14 9.04 3.23 -5.97
CA THR A 14 9.95 4.34 -5.62
C THR A 14 9.53 5.70 -6.20
N THR A 15 8.65 5.68 -7.21
CA THR A 15 8.16 6.84 -7.96
C THR A 15 6.67 7.07 -7.70
N VAL A 16 5.89 5.99 -7.66
CA VAL A 16 4.46 5.95 -7.37
C VAL A 16 4.22 4.71 -6.53
N MET A 17 3.39 4.81 -5.50
CA MET A 17 2.89 3.67 -4.73
C MET A 17 1.39 3.55 -4.96
N GLY A 18 0.94 2.44 -5.54
CA GLY A 18 -0.47 2.16 -5.70
C GLY A 18 -1.06 1.59 -4.41
N PHE A 19 -2.30 1.94 -4.09
CA PHE A 19 -3.04 1.30 -3.02
C PHE A 19 -4.52 1.18 -3.36
N GLY A 20 -5.15 0.15 -2.82
CA GLY A 20 -6.57 -0.10 -3.02
C GLY A 20 -7.17 -0.83 -1.84
N MET A 21 -8.47 -0.73 -1.68
CA MET A 21 -9.18 -1.38 -0.59
C MET A 21 -10.48 -1.99 -1.09
N ILE A 22 -10.75 -3.18 -0.61
CA ILE A 22 -11.94 -3.96 -0.97
C ILE A 22 -12.66 -4.43 0.28
N SER A 23 -14.00 -4.52 0.21
CA SER A 23 -14.78 -5.28 1.17
C SER A 23 -15.19 -6.63 0.59
N VAL A 24 -15.12 -7.66 1.43
CA VAL A 24 -15.42 -9.04 1.08
C VAL A 24 -16.51 -9.57 2.01
N THR A 25 -17.70 -9.85 1.45
CA THR A 25 -18.83 -10.41 2.19
C THR A 25 -19.23 -11.76 1.56
N GLY A 26 -18.68 -12.85 2.09
CA GLY A 26 -18.80 -14.17 1.46
C GLY A 26 -18.05 -14.24 0.13
N ASN A 27 -18.79 -14.31 -0.99
CA ASN A 27 -18.23 -14.34 -2.35
C ASN A 27 -18.41 -13.00 -3.09
N GLU A 28 -18.96 -11.99 -2.43
CA GLU A 28 -19.14 -10.66 -3.02
C GLU A 28 -17.93 -9.80 -2.68
N LEU A 29 -17.38 -9.16 -3.71
CA LEU A 29 -16.25 -8.25 -3.67
C LEU A 29 -16.75 -6.86 -4.07
N ASN A 30 -16.51 -5.86 -3.21
CA ASN A 30 -16.82 -4.47 -3.50
C ASN A 30 -15.56 -3.62 -3.39
N LEU A 31 -15.35 -2.73 -4.36
CA LEU A 31 -14.26 -1.75 -4.30
C LEU A 31 -14.65 -0.62 -3.35
N ILE A 32 -13.84 -0.38 -2.32
CA ILE A 32 -14.00 0.77 -1.41
C ILE A 32 -13.28 1.97 -2.00
N LEU A 33 -11.99 1.81 -2.33
CA LEU A 33 -11.16 2.87 -2.90
C LEU A 33 -10.00 2.29 -3.71
N MET A 34 -9.49 3.08 -4.64
CA MET A 34 -8.27 2.80 -5.39
C MET A 34 -7.65 4.13 -5.78
N ASP A 35 -6.38 4.32 -5.42
CA ASP A 35 -5.67 5.57 -5.64
C ASP A 35 -4.15 5.35 -5.58
N GLU A 36 -3.38 6.41 -5.84
CA GLU A 36 -1.93 6.37 -5.95
C GLU A 36 -1.26 7.49 -5.17
N LEU A 37 -0.13 7.16 -4.54
CA LEU A 37 0.74 8.12 -3.89
C LEU A 37 1.90 8.46 -4.82
N ILE A 38 1.86 9.66 -5.41
CA ILE A 38 2.93 10.19 -6.24
C ILE A 38 4.12 10.61 -5.36
N LEU A 39 5.23 9.89 -5.49
CA LEU A 39 6.43 10.04 -4.65
C LEU A 39 7.58 10.79 -5.34
N ASN A 40 7.58 10.87 -6.67
CA ASN A 40 8.63 11.55 -7.45
C ASN A 40 8.71 13.07 -7.21
N LYS A 41 7.68 13.67 -6.62
CA LYS A 41 7.63 15.09 -6.24
C LYS A 41 8.42 15.42 -4.97
N TYR A 42 8.98 14.40 -4.30
CA TYR A 42 9.75 14.56 -3.08
C TYR A 42 11.24 14.30 -3.35
N ASP A 43 12.08 15.27 -2.96
CA ASP A 43 13.50 15.31 -3.34
C ASP A 43 14.35 14.22 -2.67
N SER A 44 13.98 13.79 -1.46
CA SER A 44 14.78 12.84 -0.67
C SER A 44 14.10 11.49 -0.51
N HIS A 45 14.91 10.44 -0.41
CA HIS A 45 14.43 9.09 -0.12
C HIS A 45 13.72 9.02 1.24
N SER A 46 14.29 9.63 2.27
CA SER A 46 13.70 9.69 3.61
C SER A 46 12.33 10.38 3.62
N LEU A 47 12.15 11.44 2.81
CA LEU A 47 10.85 12.11 2.69
C LEU A 47 9.82 11.23 1.99
N ARG A 48 10.23 10.45 0.98
CA ARG A 48 9.36 9.46 0.33
C ARG A 48 8.91 8.38 1.32
N LEU A 49 9.83 7.81 2.10
CA LEU A 49 9.49 6.83 3.14
C LEU A 49 8.55 7.41 4.19
N LYS A 50 8.80 8.65 4.65
CA LYS A 50 7.90 9.34 5.58
C LYS A 50 6.50 9.50 4.99
N LYS A 51 6.38 9.83 3.71
CA LYS A 51 5.09 10.01 3.04
C LYS A 51 4.34 8.71 2.83
N ILE A 52 5.04 7.63 2.50
CA ILE A 52 4.47 6.28 2.47
C ILE A 52 3.90 5.94 3.86
N PHE A 53 4.72 6.08 4.91
CA PHE A 53 4.31 5.80 6.28
C PHE A 53 3.09 6.62 6.72
N GLU A 54 3.11 7.93 6.52
CA GLU A 54 1.99 8.82 6.85
C GLU A 54 0.71 8.42 6.10
N ARG A 55 0.80 8.11 4.80
CA ARG A 55 -0.37 7.74 4.01
C ARG A 55 -0.93 6.38 4.42
N THR A 56 -0.07 5.40 4.68
CA THR A 56 -0.49 4.07 5.14
C THR A 56 -1.18 4.16 6.50
N LEU A 57 -0.63 4.94 7.45
CA LEU A 57 -1.30 5.16 8.74
C LEU A 57 -2.67 5.82 8.57
N GLN A 58 -2.78 6.85 7.73
CA GLN A 58 -4.07 7.49 7.47
C GLN A 58 -5.11 6.49 6.94
N LEU A 59 -4.74 5.61 6.02
CA LEU A 59 -5.63 4.58 5.49
C LEU A 59 -6.06 3.58 6.57
N ILE A 60 -5.13 3.21 7.47
CA ILE A 60 -5.41 2.30 8.58
C ILE A 60 -6.36 2.96 9.59
N ASP A 61 -6.08 4.20 9.99
CA ASP A 61 -6.88 4.95 10.97
C ASP A 61 -8.28 5.29 10.44
N GLU A 62 -8.41 5.54 9.13
CA GLU A 62 -9.69 5.89 8.51
C GLU A 62 -10.58 4.65 8.30
N PHE A 63 -10.02 3.54 7.83
CA PHE A 63 -10.82 2.40 7.37
C PHE A 63 -10.74 1.16 8.24
N HIS A 64 -9.79 1.10 9.19
CA HIS A 64 -9.59 -0.05 10.08
C HIS A 64 -9.58 -1.40 9.34
N PRO A 65 -8.72 -1.60 8.32
CA PRO A 65 -8.70 -2.84 7.56
C PRO A 65 -8.35 -4.03 8.45
N ASP A 66 -8.99 -5.16 8.21
CA ASP A 66 -8.72 -6.42 8.91
C ASP A 66 -7.41 -7.05 8.45
N GLU A 67 -7.08 -6.87 7.16
CA GLU A 67 -5.94 -7.49 6.51
C GLU A 67 -5.17 -6.48 5.65
N LEU A 68 -3.84 -6.62 5.62
CA LEU A 68 -2.95 -5.89 4.73
C LEU A 68 -2.27 -6.86 3.77
N ALA A 69 -2.45 -6.66 2.48
CA ALA A 69 -1.72 -7.33 1.41
C ALA A 69 -0.69 -6.35 0.82
N ILE A 70 0.58 -6.76 0.77
CA ILE A 70 1.66 -5.97 0.17
C ILE A 70 2.42 -6.81 -0.84
N GLU A 71 2.72 -6.25 -2.01
CA GLU A 71 3.55 -6.92 -2.99
C GLU A 71 5.01 -6.97 -2.50
N ALA A 72 5.59 -8.17 -2.49
CA ALA A 72 7.01 -8.32 -2.24
C ALA A 72 7.79 -7.78 -3.45
N PRO A 73 8.82 -6.94 -3.26
CA PRO A 73 9.60 -6.43 -4.38
C PRO A 73 10.37 -7.59 -5.03
N PHE A 74 9.90 -8.06 -6.19
CA PHE A 74 10.62 -9.04 -7.01
C PHE A 74 11.72 -8.33 -7.83
N PHE A 75 12.84 -7.99 -7.19
CA PHE A 75 14.02 -7.48 -7.89
C PHE A 75 15.16 -8.49 -7.92
N GLY A 76 15.22 -9.26 -9.01
CA GLY A 76 16.37 -10.08 -9.35
C GLY A 76 17.64 -9.25 -9.56
N LYS A 77 18.76 -9.74 -9.01
CA LYS A 77 20.18 -9.45 -9.30
C LYS A 77 20.94 -8.35 -8.53
N ASN A 78 20.35 -7.29 -7.97
CA ASN A 78 21.15 -6.21 -7.35
C ASN A 78 20.78 -5.90 -5.90
N VAL A 79 21.60 -6.40 -4.96
CA VAL A 79 21.48 -6.18 -3.50
C VAL A 79 21.48 -4.70 -3.11
N GLN A 80 22.17 -3.84 -3.87
CA GLN A 80 22.15 -2.37 -3.64
C GLN A 80 20.79 -1.73 -3.94
N SER A 81 19.98 -2.29 -4.84
CA SER A 81 18.62 -1.79 -5.11
C SER A 81 17.66 -2.15 -3.97
N MET A 82 17.91 -3.28 -3.31
CA MET A 82 17.15 -3.75 -2.15
C MET A 82 17.36 -2.83 -0.92
N LEU A 83 18.59 -2.35 -0.71
CA LEU A 83 18.92 -1.43 0.39
C LEU A 83 18.38 0.00 0.20
N LYS A 84 18.02 0.39 -1.03
CA LYS A 84 17.41 1.70 -1.32
C LYS A 84 15.89 1.70 -1.19
N LEU A 85 15.30 0.60 -0.74
CA LEU A 85 13.85 0.46 -0.49
C LEU A 85 13.52 0.28 0.99
N GLY A 86 14.53 0.15 1.86
CA GLY A 86 14.40 0.11 3.32
C GLY A 86 14.71 1.46 3.96
#